data_AF-A0A3S0ZVA4-F1
#
_entry.id   AF-A0A3S0ZVA4-F1
#
_cell.length_a   1.000
_cell.length_b   1.000
_cell.length_c   1.000
_cell.angle_alpha   90.00
_cell.angle_beta   90.00
_cell.angle_gamma   90.00
#
_symmetry.space_group_name_H-M   'P 1'
#
loop_
_entity.id
_entity.type
_entity.pdbx_description
1 polymer ?
#
loop_
_entity_poly.entity_id
_entity_poly.type
_entity_poly.pdbx_seq_one_letter_code
_entity_poly.pdbx_strand_id
1 'polypeptide(L)'
;GCYSLCLDSVSLLPVDNHWSEIEQCETGFDAAVVWNGTLNVFRGCYVIPQGQAPVMLSLLGLPCDVDAALNFDGETFIFRGNSFWIGKYGEEEFVYGGQTLDWAIDAVVC
;
A
#
# COMPACT_ATOMS: atom_id res chain seq x y z
N GLY A 1 -14.67 19.46 -4.48
CA GLY A 1 -14.36 18.37 -5.40
C GLY A 1 -13.28 17.50 -4.82
N CYS A 2 -12.78 16.57 -5.61
CA CYS A 2 -11.58 15.82 -5.32
C CYS A 2 -10.40 16.58 -5.95
N TYR A 3 -9.24 16.57 -5.30
CA TYR A 3 -8.09 17.36 -5.76
C TYR A 3 -6.83 16.51 -5.77
N SER A 4 -6.01 16.69 -6.80
CA SER A 4 -4.70 16.05 -6.95
C SER A 4 -3.60 17.09 -6.92
N LEU A 5 -2.47 16.74 -6.29
CA LEU A 5 -1.26 17.54 -6.21
C LEU A 5 -0.05 16.64 -6.50
N CYS A 6 0.76 17.03 -7.48
CA CYS A 6 2.00 16.33 -7.79
C CYS A 6 3.12 16.81 -6.85
N LEU A 7 3.73 15.88 -6.12
CA LEU A 7 4.87 16.16 -5.24
C LEU A 7 6.15 15.61 -5.86
N ASP A 8 7.25 16.32 -5.66
CA ASP A 8 8.59 15.81 -5.95
C ASP A 8 8.92 14.75 -4.91
N SER A 9 9.28 13.54 -5.36
CA SER A 9 9.44 12.38 -4.48
C SER A 9 10.61 12.48 -3.50
N VAL A 10 11.53 13.43 -3.70
CA VAL A 10 12.70 13.62 -2.84
C VAL A 10 12.46 14.72 -1.81
N SER A 11 11.97 15.87 -2.27
CA SER A 11 11.77 17.05 -1.42
C SER A 11 10.40 17.11 -0.75
N LEU A 12 9.43 16.30 -1.25
CA LEU A 12 8.02 16.36 -0.88
C LEU A 12 7.39 17.75 -1.08
N LEU A 13 8.04 18.59 -1.88
CA LEU A 13 7.50 19.87 -2.28
C LEU A 13 6.63 19.69 -3.51
N PRO A 14 5.61 20.53 -3.70
CA PRO A 14 4.82 20.51 -4.92
C PRO A 14 5.72 20.74 -6.14
N VAL A 15 5.64 19.84 -7.13
CA VAL A 15 6.33 20.03 -8.43
C VAL A 15 5.78 21.29 -9.12
N ASP A 16 4.49 21.54 -8.95
CA ASP A 16 3.85 22.81 -9.23
C ASP A 16 2.87 23.17 -8.10
N ASN A 17 2.50 24.45 -8.00
CA ASN A 17 1.53 24.94 -7.01
C ASN A 17 0.07 24.86 -7.50
N HIS A 18 -0.23 23.99 -8.46
CA HIS A 18 -1.54 23.85 -9.08
C HIS A 18 -2.26 22.59 -8.57
N TRP A 19 -3.38 22.82 -7.89
CA TRP A 19 -4.29 21.74 -7.54
C TRP A 19 -5.19 21.44 -8.73
N SER A 20 -5.15 20.19 -9.21
CA SER A 20 -6.05 19.74 -10.27
C SER A 20 -7.33 19.22 -9.63
N GLU A 21 -8.49 19.81 -9.95
CA GLU A 21 -9.78 19.24 -9.58
C GLU A 21 -10.05 18.00 -10.45
N ILE A 22 -10.27 16.87 -9.79
CA ILE A 22 -10.59 15.59 -10.42
C ILE A 22 -12.08 15.30 -10.22
N GLU A 23 -12.74 14.90 -11.31
CA GLU A 23 -14.20 14.69 -11.36
C GLU A 23 -14.67 13.62 -10.37
N GLN A 24 -13.83 12.63 -10.08
CA GLN A 24 -14.05 11.59 -9.08
C GLN A 24 -12.74 11.38 -8.32
N CYS A 25 -12.82 11.30 -7.00
CA CYS A 25 -11.71 10.80 -6.21
C CYS A 25 -11.51 9.36 -6.69
N GLU A 26 -10.37 9.05 -7.30
CA GLU A 26 -9.94 7.66 -7.43
C GLU A 26 -9.61 7.15 -6.01
N THR A 27 -10.64 6.87 -5.21
CA THR A 27 -10.51 6.27 -3.86
C THR A 27 -10.20 4.77 -3.95
N GLY A 28 -9.50 4.35 -5.00
CA GLY A 28 -9.46 2.96 -5.41
C GLY A 28 -8.27 2.20 -4.86
N PHE A 29 -7.22 2.87 -4.39
CA PHE A 29 -6.02 2.18 -3.94
C PHE A 29 -5.84 2.39 -2.44
N ASP A 30 -5.67 1.29 -1.73
CA ASP A 30 -5.61 1.29 -0.28
C ASP A 30 -4.14 1.45 0.18
N ALA A 31 -3.21 0.77 -0.50
CA ALA A 31 -1.77 0.84 -0.23
C ALA A 31 -0.94 0.47 -1.47
N ALA A 32 0.37 0.71 -1.42
CA ALA A 32 1.31 0.22 -2.43
C ALA A 32 2.67 -0.14 -1.81
N VAL A 33 3.32 -1.16 -2.35
CA VAL A 33 4.64 -1.62 -1.87
C VAL A 33 5.41 -2.35 -2.96
N VAL A 34 6.75 -2.26 -2.94
CA VAL A 34 7.61 -3.05 -3.84
C VAL A 34 7.99 -4.37 -3.18
N TRP A 35 7.27 -5.44 -3.46
CA TRP A 35 7.52 -6.76 -2.88
C TRP A 35 7.99 -7.74 -3.96
N ASN A 36 8.99 -8.57 -3.63
CA ASN A 36 9.64 -9.49 -4.59
C ASN A 36 10.08 -8.80 -5.89
N GLY A 37 10.59 -7.55 -5.78
CA GLY A 37 11.06 -6.76 -6.91
C GLY A 37 9.96 -6.23 -7.84
N THR A 38 8.68 -6.38 -7.47
CA THR A 38 7.53 -5.94 -8.26
C THR A 38 6.75 -4.90 -7.48
N LEU A 39 6.32 -3.81 -8.14
CA LEU A 39 5.38 -2.87 -7.55
C LEU A 39 4.01 -3.55 -7.42
N ASN A 40 3.48 -3.60 -6.19
CA ASN A 40 2.19 -4.19 -5.87
C ASN A 40 1.26 -3.09 -5.32
N VAL A 41 0.05 -3.01 -5.87
CA VAL A 41 -0.95 -2.02 -5.47
C VAL A 41 -2.17 -2.73 -4.89
N PHE A 42 -2.62 -2.32 -3.70
CA PHE A 42 -3.73 -2.92 -2.98
C PHE A 42 -5.04 -2.16 -3.28
N ARG A 43 -6.14 -2.91 -3.44
CA ARG A 43 -7.49 -2.38 -3.71
C ARG A 43 -8.55 -3.37 -3.21
N GLY A 44 -9.30 -2.98 -2.18
CA GLY A 44 -10.29 -3.81 -1.51
C GLY A 44 -9.69 -5.16 -1.11
N CYS A 45 -10.18 -6.25 -1.70
CA CYS A 45 -9.71 -7.61 -1.41
C CYS A 45 -8.61 -8.12 -2.36
N TYR A 46 -7.96 -7.25 -3.14
CA TYR A 46 -7.01 -7.63 -4.18
C TYR A 46 -5.67 -6.89 -4.05
N VAL A 47 -4.62 -7.58 -4.47
CA VAL A 47 -3.34 -6.97 -4.83
C VAL A 47 -3.15 -7.07 -6.35
N ILE A 48 -2.64 -6.00 -6.95
CA ILE A 48 -2.43 -5.88 -8.39
C ILE A 48 -0.93 -5.68 -8.62
N PRO A 49 -0.18 -6.73 -8.93
CA PRO A 49 1.23 -6.60 -9.29
C PRO A 49 1.35 -5.88 -10.64
N GLN A 50 2.36 -5.02 -10.77
CA GLN A 50 2.58 -4.23 -11.98
C GLN A 50 2.74 -5.14 -13.21
N GLY A 51 1.86 -4.95 -14.20
CA GLY A 51 1.87 -5.74 -15.43
C GLY A 51 1.26 -7.15 -15.31
N GLN A 52 0.60 -7.47 -14.20
CA GLN A 52 -0.02 -8.77 -13.95
C GLN A 52 -1.51 -8.65 -13.60
N ALA A 53 -2.21 -9.80 -13.57
CA ALA A 53 -3.61 -9.87 -13.17
C ALA A 53 -3.76 -9.72 -11.64
N PRO A 54 -4.89 -9.18 -11.15
CA PRO A 54 -5.17 -9.08 -9.73
C PRO A 54 -5.19 -10.45 -9.03
N VAL A 55 -4.63 -10.51 -7.82
CA VAL A 55 -4.61 -11.69 -6.93
C VAL A 55 -5.44 -11.39 -5.69
N MET A 56 -6.25 -12.34 -5.23
CA MET A 56 -7.02 -12.18 -3.99
C MET A 56 -6.10 -12.21 -2.76
N LEU A 57 -6.26 -11.24 -1.87
CA LEU A 57 -5.45 -11.10 -0.65
C LEU A 57 -5.57 -12.31 0.30
N SER A 58 -6.72 -12.96 0.32
CA SER A 58 -6.93 -14.17 1.11
C SER A 58 -6.02 -15.34 0.70
N LEU A 59 -5.57 -15.39 -0.56
CA LEU A 59 -4.61 -16.41 -1.04
C LEU A 59 -3.20 -16.17 -0.48
N LEU A 60 -2.93 -14.96 -0.01
CA LEU A 60 -1.65 -14.54 0.56
C LEU A 60 -1.71 -14.47 2.10
N GLY A 61 -2.83 -14.89 2.72
CA GLY A 61 -3.03 -14.78 4.17
C GLY A 61 -3.37 -13.38 4.68
N LEU A 62 -3.76 -12.45 3.79
CA LEU A 62 -4.01 -11.04 4.12
C LEU A 62 -5.51 -10.70 4.18
N PRO A 63 -5.91 -9.71 5.02
CA PRO A 63 -7.26 -9.16 5.02
C PRO A 63 -7.51 -8.22 3.84
N CYS A 64 -8.77 -7.88 3.60
CA CYS A 64 -9.15 -6.80 2.67
C CYS A 64 -8.91 -5.41 3.27
N ASP A 65 -8.93 -4.41 2.38
CA ASP A 65 -8.88 -2.97 2.66
C ASP A 65 -7.62 -2.57 3.42
N VAL A 66 -6.46 -3.01 2.92
CA VAL A 66 -5.14 -2.79 3.53
C VAL A 66 -4.89 -1.29 3.73
N ASP A 67 -4.65 -0.85 4.97
CA ASP A 67 -4.51 0.59 5.25
C ASP A 67 -3.12 1.11 4.82
N ALA A 68 -2.10 0.25 4.92
CA ALA A 68 -0.74 0.61 4.55
C ALA A 68 0.14 -0.60 4.26
N ALA A 69 1.21 -0.37 3.52
CA ALA A 69 2.23 -1.37 3.24
C ALA A 69 3.63 -0.73 3.19
N LEU A 70 4.64 -1.43 3.69
CA LEU A 70 6.00 -0.92 3.84
C LEU A 70 7.02 -2.04 3.62
N ASN A 71 8.14 -1.75 2.98
CA ASN A 71 9.34 -2.58 3.12
C ASN A 71 10.25 -2.00 4.18
N PHE A 72 10.70 -2.84 5.10
CA PHE A 72 11.68 -2.46 6.11
C PHE A 72 12.62 -3.63 6.37
N ASP A 73 13.93 -3.38 6.28
CA ASP A 73 14.99 -4.34 6.57
C ASP A 73 14.87 -5.72 5.88
N GLY A 74 14.40 -5.72 4.62
CA GLY A 74 14.25 -6.94 3.82
C GLY A 74 12.95 -7.72 4.07
N GLU A 75 12.06 -7.20 4.93
CA GLU A 75 10.73 -7.73 5.19
C GLU A 75 9.65 -6.76 4.68
N THR A 76 8.54 -7.31 4.20
CA THR A 76 7.36 -6.56 3.79
C THR A 76 6.33 -6.60 4.91
N PHE A 77 5.92 -5.43 5.38
CA PHE A 77 4.88 -5.25 6.39
C PHE A 77 3.59 -4.77 5.72
N ILE A 78 2.48 -5.42 6.06
CA ILE A 78 1.13 -5.05 5.63
C ILE A 78 0.31 -4.72 6.87
N PHE A 79 -0.42 -3.60 6.84
CA PHE A 79 -1.18 -3.10 8.00
C PHE A 79 -2.68 -3.07 7.71
N ARG A 80 -3.47 -3.51 8.68
CA ARG A 80 -4.93 -3.37 8.69
C ARG A 80 -5.44 -3.17 10.12
N GLY A 81 -6.07 -2.03 10.36
CA GLY A 81 -6.42 -1.55 11.69
C GLY A 81 -5.19 -1.58 12.59
N ASN A 82 -5.35 -2.20 13.76
CA ASN A 82 -4.24 -2.37 14.71
C ASN A 82 -3.46 -3.66 14.49
N SER A 83 -3.59 -4.33 13.35
CA SER A 83 -2.92 -5.60 13.07
C SER A 83 -1.93 -5.45 11.93
N PHE A 84 -0.86 -6.24 11.96
CA PHE A 84 0.10 -6.29 10.87
C PHE A 84 0.52 -7.72 10.54
N TRP A 85 0.93 -7.90 9.29
CA TRP A 85 1.45 -9.14 8.74
C TRP A 85 2.83 -8.90 8.14
N ILE A 86 3.67 -9.93 8.18
CA ILE A 86 5.05 -9.89 7.70
C ILE A 86 5.21 -10.95 6.60
N GLY A 87 5.77 -10.54 5.48
CA GLY A 87 6.18 -11.44 4.39
C GLY A 87 7.67 -11.28 4.11
N LYS A 88 8.38 -12.38 3.88
CA LYS A 88 9.81 -12.35 3.54
C LYS A 88 10.00 -12.39 2.03
N TYR A 89 11.16 -11.92 1.60
CA TYR A 89 11.56 -12.03 0.20
C TYR A 89 11.58 -13.50 -0.25
N GLY A 90 10.89 -13.79 -1.36
CA GLY A 90 10.78 -15.13 -1.93
C GLY A 90 9.73 -16.04 -1.29
N GLU A 91 9.05 -15.59 -0.23
CA GLU A 91 7.85 -16.26 0.29
C GLU A 91 6.60 -15.75 -0.46
N GLU A 92 5.60 -16.62 -0.61
CA GLU A 92 4.33 -16.30 -1.30
C GLU A 92 3.22 -15.88 -0.32
N GLU A 93 3.37 -16.17 0.97
CA GLU A 93 2.38 -15.91 2.00
C GLU A 93 2.88 -14.91 3.04
N PHE A 94 1.94 -14.18 3.63
CA PHE A 94 2.18 -13.30 4.76
C PHE A 94 1.70 -13.95 6.06
N VAL A 95 2.52 -13.84 7.09
CA VAL A 95 2.21 -14.39 8.42
C VAL A 95 1.77 -13.28 9.35
N TYR A 96 0.79 -13.55 10.20
CA TYR A 96 0.34 -12.60 11.22
C TYR A 96 1.50 -12.25 12.16
N GLY A 97 1.88 -10.97 12.19
CA GLY A 97 3.02 -10.45 12.95
C GLY A 97 2.64 -9.94 14.34
N GLY A 98 1.40 -9.50 14.53
CA GLY A 98 0.90 -9.01 15.81
C GLY A 98 0.03 -7.77 15.69
N GLN A 99 0.04 -6.95 16.74
CA GLN A 99 -0.72 -5.71 16.81
C GLN A 99 0.18 -4.47 16.96
N THR A 100 -0.22 -3.36 16.36
CA THR A 100 0.39 -2.04 16.59
C THR A 100 -0.07 -1.46 17.92
N LEU A 101 0.76 -0.62 18.52
CA LEU A 101 0.47 0.04 19.80
C LEU A 101 -0.51 1.23 19.66
N ASP A 102 -0.77 1.72 18.43
CA ASP A 102 -1.64 2.88 18.15
C ASP A 102 -2.32 2.78 16.77
N TRP A 103 -3.40 3.56 16.57
CA TRP A 103 -4.51 3.30 15.62
C TRP A 103 -4.46 4.00 14.24
N ALA A 104 -3.31 4.46 13.75
CA ALA A 104 -3.23 4.93 12.36
C ALA A 104 -1.79 4.87 11.85
N ILE A 105 -1.41 3.75 11.25
CA ILE A 105 -0.27 3.74 10.32
C ILE A 105 -0.86 3.82 8.92
N ASP A 106 -0.98 5.04 8.38
CA ASP A 106 -1.16 5.29 6.95
C ASP A 106 0.24 5.46 6.36
N ALA A 107 0.95 4.36 6.09
CA ALA A 107 2.25 4.42 5.43
C ALA A 107 2.05 4.52 3.91
N VAL A 108 2.32 5.69 3.35
CA VAL A 108 2.50 5.90 1.92
C VAL A 108 3.99 5.73 1.61
N VAL A 109 4.35 4.71 0.83
CA VAL A 109 5.70 4.57 0.26
C VAL A 109 5.88 5.64 -0.82
N CYS A 110 6.96 6.42 -0.72
CA CYS A 110 7.44 7.35 -1.75
C CYS A 110 8.25 6.63 -2.83
#